data_AF-A0A9P5Q677-F1
#
_entry.id   AF-A0A9P5Q677-F1
#
_cell.length_a   1.000
_cell.length_b   1.000
_cell.length_c   1.000
_cell.angle_alpha   90.00
_cell.angle_beta   90.00
_cell.angle_gamma   90.00
#
_symmetry.space_group_name_H-M   'P 1'
#
loop_
_entity.id
_entity.type
_entity.pdbx_description
1 polymer ?
#
loop_
_entity_poly.entity_id
_entity_poly.type
_entity_poly.pdbx_seq_one_letter_code
_entity_poly.pdbx_strand_id
1 'polypeptide(L)'
;GGCYAKCIDLSAEKEPEIFGAIRFGSVLENVVFDEDTRIVDYTNKSLTENTRCAYPIEYIPNALLPCIGNHPKNIIMLTCDAFGVLPPVSKLTSSQAMYHFISGYTAKIAGTEEGVTEPEATFSACFGQPFLVLHPTQYATMLAQKIQEHTADV
;
A
#
# COMPACT_ATOMS: atom_id res chain seq x y z
N GLY A 1 -13.83 5.96 -8.94
CA GLY A 1 -12.72 5.07 -8.54
C GLY A 1 -11.45 5.87 -8.66
N GLY A 2 -10.52 5.74 -7.73
CA GLY A 2 -9.31 6.56 -7.72
C GLY A 2 -8.24 5.98 -6.82
N CYS A 3 -7.09 6.65 -6.76
CA CYS A 3 -5.98 6.28 -5.91
C CYS A 3 -5.71 7.37 -4.88
N TYR A 4 -5.21 6.96 -3.71
CA TYR A 4 -4.78 7.85 -2.64
C TYR A 4 -3.30 7.61 -2.32
N ALA A 5 -2.43 8.13 -3.18
CA ALA A 5 -1.01 7.82 -3.17
C ALA A 5 -0.25 8.66 -2.13
N LYS A 6 0.77 8.07 -1.51
CA LYS A 6 1.76 8.78 -0.69
C LYS A 6 2.71 9.54 -1.63
N CYS A 7 3.07 10.77 -1.26
CA CYS A 7 3.81 11.69 -2.13
C CYS A 7 5.19 12.08 -1.62
N ILE A 8 5.61 11.63 -0.43
CA ILE A 8 6.97 11.90 0.07
C ILE A 8 8.00 11.30 -0.89
N ASP A 9 9.02 12.07 -1.22
CA ASP A 9 10.11 11.73 -2.15
C ASP A 9 9.66 11.34 -3.58
N LEU A 10 8.42 11.67 -3.95
CA LEU A 10 7.87 11.41 -5.28
C LEU A 10 8.65 12.17 -6.35
N SER A 11 8.97 11.48 -7.44
CA SER A 11 9.63 12.11 -8.59
C SER A 11 9.14 11.52 -9.92
N ALA A 12 9.22 12.32 -10.99
CA ALA A 12 8.90 11.85 -12.33
C ALA A 12 9.83 10.73 -12.82
N GLU A 13 11.05 10.64 -12.27
CA GLU A 13 12.02 9.61 -12.63
C GLU A 13 11.68 8.25 -12.01
N LYS A 14 11.38 8.22 -10.70
CA LYS A 14 11.10 6.97 -9.97
C LYS A 14 9.68 6.48 -10.17
N GLU A 15 8.69 7.39 -10.18
CA GLU A 15 7.26 7.06 -10.26
C GLU A 15 6.51 7.88 -11.33
N PRO A 16 6.84 7.72 -12.63
CA PRO A 16 6.34 8.57 -13.71
C PRO A 16 4.81 8.59 -13.84
N GLU A 17 4.13 7.44 -13.67
CA GLU A 17 2.67 7.36 -13.81
C GLU A 17 1.94 8.08 -12.66
N ILE A 18 2.42 7.91 -11.42
CA ILE A 18 1.84 8.60 -10.25
C ILE A 18 2.10 10.10 -10.36
N PHE A 19 3.32 10.50 -10.71
CA PHE A 19 3.67 11.91 -10.89
C PHE A 19 2.82 12.54 -12.01
N GLY A 20 2.67 11.87 -13.16
CA GLY A 20 1.85 12.33 -14.27
C GLY A 20 0.34 12.39 -13.98
N ALA A 21 -0.13 11.65 -12.96
CA ALA A 21 -1.49 11.73 -12.47
C ALA A 21 -1.75 12.98 -11.61
N ILE A 22 -0.72 13.72 -11.20
CA ILE A 22 -0.90 14.97 -10.45
C ILE A 22 -1.13 16.12 -11.43
N ARG A 23 -2.41 16.44 -11.66
CA ARG A 23 -2.85 17.51 -12.58
C ARG A 23 -4.20 18.07 -12.12
N PHE A 24 -4.77 19.02 -12.87
CA PHE A 24 -6.07 19.59 -12.55
C PHE A 24 -7.13 18.49 -12.35
N GLY A 25 -7.79 18.49 -11.19
CA GLY A 25 -8.72 17.45 -10.75
C GLY A 25 -8.17 16.54 -9.65
N SER A 26 -6.85 16.51 -9.46
CA SER A 26 -6.21 15.87 -8.31
C SER A 26 -6.25 16.78 -7.07
N VAL A 27 -6.22 16.17 -5.89
CA VAL A 27 -6.16 16.88 -4.61
C VAL A 27 -4.86 16.50 -3.91
N LEU A 28 -4.01 17.49 -3.63
CA LEU A 28 -2.82 17.31 -2.82
C LEU A 28 -3.14 17.61 -1.36
N GLU A 29 -2.62 16.81 -0.44
CA GLU A 29 -2.85 16.94 0.99
C GLU A 29 -1.51 17.01 1.74
N ASN A 30 -1.38 18.06 2.57
CA ASN A 30 -0.22 18.30 3.44
C ASN A 30 1.14 18.39 2.72
N VAL A 31 1.15 18.71 1.42
CA VAL A 31 2.39 19.03 0.68
C VAL A 31 2.75 20.50 0.84
N VAL A 32 4.05 20.81 0.81
CA VAL A 32 4.55 22.18 0.75
C VAL A 32 4.86 22.53 -0.70
N PHE A 33 4.50 23.74 -1.11
CA PHE A 33 4.78 24.25 -2.44
C PHE A 33 5.26 25.69 -2.36
N ASP A 34 6.02 26.10 -3.36
CA ASP A 34 6.48 27.48 -3.50
C ASP A 34 5.32 28.40 -3.92
N GLU A 35 5.07 29.47 -3.17
CA GLU A 35 3.87 30.30 -3.36
C GLU A 35 3.82 31.03 -4.70
N ASP A 36 4.98 31.35 -5.26
CA ASP A 36 5.13 32.10 -6.52
C ASP A 36 5.04 31.17 -7.74
N THR A 37 5.83 30.10 -7.74
CA THR A 37 5.93 29.16 -8.86
C THR A 37 4.88 28.05 -8.82
N ARG A 38 4.26 27.82 -7.66
CA ARG A 38 3.33 26.72 -7.39
C ARG A 38 3.95 25.32 -7.55
N ILE A 39 5.27 25.24 -7.61
CA ILE A 39 5.98 23.96 -7.67
C ILE A 39 5.95 23.31 -6.30
N VAL A 40 5.54 22.04 -6.25
CA VAL A 40 5.48 21.25 -5.03
C VAL A 40 6.87 20.70 -4.69
N ASP A 41 7.27 20.84 -3.42
CA ASP A 41 8.45 20.18 -2.87
C ASP A 41 8.04 18.87 -2.20
N TYR A 42 8.13 17.77 -2.95
CA TYR A 42 7.80 16.43 -2.47
C TYR A 42 8.79 15.86 -1.45
N THR A 43 9.93 16.51 -1.21
CA THR A 43 10.89 16.11 -0.17
C THR A 43 10.60 16.79 1.17
N ASN A 44 9.72 17.80 1.18
CA ASN A 44 9.40 18.56 2.38
C ASN A 44 8.44 17.80 3.29
N LYS A 45 8.96 17.42 4.46
CA LYS A 45 8.22 16.70 5.52
C LYS A 45 7.94 17.54 6.76
N SER A 46 8.01 18.87 6.65
CA SER A 46 7.83 19.78 7.80
C SER A 46 6.44 19.67 8.45
N LEU A 47 5.42 19.33 7.67
CA LEU A 47 4.06 19.06 8.16
C LEU A 47 3.89 17.59 8.59
N THR A 48 4.30 16.66 7.71
CA THR A 48 4.20 15.21 7.94
C THR A 48 4.99 14.45 6.88
N GLU A 49 5.42 13.22 7.18
CA GLU A 49 5.96 12.27 6.20
C GLU A 49 4.84 11.54 5.41
N ASN A 50 3.57 11.70 5.79
CA ASN A 50 2.42 11.10 5.11
C ASN A 50 1.71 12.10 4.21
N THR A 51 2.47 12.85 3.40
CA THR A 51 1.91 13.69 2.34
C THR A 51 1.20 12.83 1.30
N ARG A 52 0.10 13.33 0.73
CA ARG A 52 -0.79 12.51 -0.11
C ARG A 52 -1.27 13.24 -1.36
N CYS A 53 -1.68 12.44 -2.35
CA CYS A 53 -2.44 12.90 -3.50
C CYS A 53 -3.60 11.95 -3.80
N ALA A 54 -4.81 12.50 -3.87
CA ALA A 54 -5.99 11.81 -4.38
C ALA A 54 -6.20 12.17 -5.85
N TYR A 55 -6.37 11.17 -6.72
CA TYR A 55 -6.65 11.39 -8.13
C TYR A 55 -7.60 10.32 -8.70
N PRO A 56 -8.42 10.67 -9.71
CA PRO A 56 -9.25 9.72 -10.45
C PRO A 56 -8.40 8.62 -11.10
N ILE A 57 -8.92 7.40 -11.16
CA ILE A 57 -8.19 6.24 -11.70
C ILE A 57 -7.88 6.41 -13.19
N GLU A 58 -8.70 7.17 -13.91
CA GLU A 58 -8.56 7.53 -15.32
C GLU A 58 -7.31 8.37 -15.60
N TYR A 59 -6.62 8.84 -14.56
CA TYR A 59 -5.36 9.56 -14.71
C TYR A 59 -4.16 8.64 -14.86
N ILE A 60 -4.31 7.35 -14.53
CA ILE A 60 -3.30 6.33 -14.78
C ILE A 60 -3.52 5.75 -16.19
N PRO A 61 -2.56 5.91 -17.14
CA PRO A 61 -2.76 5.52 -18.53
C PRO A 61 -3.07 4.04 -18.74
N ASN A 62 -2.47 3.18 -17.91
CA ASN A 62 -2.60 1.72 -17.99
C ASN A 62 -3.69 1.16 -17.05
N ALA A 63 -4.55 2.01 -16.48
CA ALA A 63 -5.64 1.55 -15.65
C ALA A 63 -6.69 0.79 -16.46
N LEU A 64 -7.16 -0.33 -15.91
CA LEU A 64 -8.26 -1.09 -16.49
C LEU A 64 -9.61 -0.43 -16.14
N LEU A 65 -10.41 -0.14 -17.17
CA LEU A 65 -11.76 0.41 -17.03
C LEU A 65 -12.79 -0.51 -17.73
N PRO A 66 -13.78 -1.07 -17.02
CA PRO A 66 -14.00 -1.00 -15.57
C PRO A 66 -12.93 -1.76 -14.77
N CYS A 67 -12.67 -1.36 -13.52
CA CYS A 67 -11.65 -1.95 -12.64
C CYS A 67 -12.02 -3.36 -12.13
N ILE A 68 -12.29 -4.31 -13.03
CA ILE A 68 -12.72 -5.68 -12.74
C ILE A 68 -11.76 -6.64 -13.45
N GLY A 69 -11.08 -7.48 -12.68
CA GLY A 69 -10.15 -8.49 -13.18
C GLY A 69 -10.66 -9.92 -13.02
N ASN A 70 -9.86 -10.87 -13.51
CA ASN A 70 -10.07 -12.30 -13.28
C ASN A 70 -9.58 -12.70 -11.87
N HIS A 71 -9.83 -13.95 -11.48
CA HIS A 71 -9.26 -14.51 -10.25
C HIS A 71 -7.71 -14.44 -10.28
N PRO A 72 -7.07 -14.02 -9.17
CA PRO A 72 -5.63 -13.84 -9.12
C PRO A 72 -4.92 -15.18 -9.21
N LYS A 73 -3.92 -15.26 -10.09
CA LYS A 73 -3.00 -16.42 -10.18
C LYS A 73 -1.88 -16.36 -9.15
N ASN A 74 -1.53 -15.15 -8.71
CA ASN A 74 -0.48 -14.90 -7.73
C ASN A 74 -1.03 -13.96 -6.66
N ILE A 75 -0.73 -14.22 -5.40
CA ILE A 75 -1.07 -13.38 -4.24
C ILE A 75 0.24 -13.00 -3.56
N ILE A 76 0.52 -11.71 -3.46
CA ILE A 76 1.77 -11.21 -2.88
C ILE A 76 1.45 -10.58 -1.52
N MET A 77 2.16 -11.01 -0.49
CA MET A 77 2.10 -10.41 0.85
C MET A 77 3.33 -9.51 1.04
N LEU A 78 3.12 -8.20 1.05
CA LEU A 78 4.19 -7.23 1.26
C LEU A 78 4.44 -7.05 2.76
N THR A 79 5.69 -7.24 3.17
CA THR A 79 6.14 -7.03 4.55
C THR A 79 7.32 -6.06 4.55
N CYS A 80 7.23 -5.02 5.37
CA CYS A 80 8.37 -4.17 5.66
C CYS A 80 9.09 -4.76 6.88
N ASP A 81 10.10 -5.59 6.64
CA ASP A 81 10.84 -6.24 7.71
C ASP A 81 11.95 -5.34 8.27
N ALA A 82 11.68 -4.70 9.41
CA ALA A 82 12.63 -3.82 10.09
C ALA A 82 13.88 -4.56 10.63
N PHE A 83 13.81 -5.88 10.82
CA PHE A 83 14.92 -6.68 11.35
C PHE A 83 15.82 -7.27 10.25
N GLY A 84 15.41 -7.23 8.99
CA GLY A 84 16.18 -7.76 7.86
C GLY A 84 16.45 -9.27 7.94
N VAL A 85 15.52 -10.03 8.51
CA VAL A 85 15.60 -11.49 8.71
C VAL A 85 14.93 -12.24 7.57
N LEU A 86 13.80 -11.73 7.07
CA LEU A 86 13.06 -12.37 6.00
C LEU A 86 13.83 -12.26 4.67
N PRO A 87 13.82 -13.32 3.84
CA PRO A 87 14.39 -13.24 2.51
C PRO A 87 13.59 -12.26 1.63
N PRO A 88 14.19 -11.69 0.57
CA PRO A 88 13.50 -10.74 -0.31
C PRO A 88 12.22 -11.29 -0.96
N VAL A 89 12.17 -12.62 -1.19
CA VAL A 89 11.00 -13.32 -1.71
C VAL A 89 10.98 -14.76 -1.20
N SER A 90 9.79 -15.26 -0.83
CA SER A 90 9.53 -16.65 -0.47
C SER A 90 8.27 -17.13 -1.17
N LYS A 91 8.30 -18.31 -1.80
CA LYS A 91 7.08 -18.99 -2.22
C LYS A 91 6.51 -19.76 -1.04
N LEU A 92 5.26 -19.47 -0.69
CA LEU A 92 4.60 -20.03 0.48
C LEU A 92 3.78 -21.27 0.10
N THR A 93 3.76 -22.25 1.01
CA THR A 93 2.71 -23.27 1.01
C THR A 93 1.38 -22.65 1.46
N SER A 94 0.24 -23.28 1.15
CA SER A 94 -1.08 -22.78 1.58
C SER A 94 -1.16 -22.56 3.10
N SER A 95 -0.57 -23.46 3.89
CA SER A 95 -0.55 -23.34 5.36
C SER A 95 0.31 -22.16 5.82
N GLN A 96 1.47 -21.92 5.20
CA GLN A 96 2.31 -20.76 5.47
C GLN A 96 1.61 -19.47 5.06
N ALA A 97 0.93 -19.45 3.91
CA ALA A 97 0.14 -18.29 3.48
C ALA A 97 -0.90 -17.91 4.53
N MET A 98 -1.63 -18.89 5.10
CA MET A 98 -2.60 -18.60 6.16
C MET A 98 -1.96 -18.11 7.45
N TYR A 99 -0.84 -18.71 7.85
CA TYR A 99 -0.08 -18.27 9.01
C TYR A 99 0.41 -16.83 8.85
N HIS A 100 1.06 -16.49 7.73
CA HIS A 100 1.56 -15.15 7.47
C HIS A 100 0.44 -14.13 7.28
N PHE A 101 -0.67 -14.52 6.67
CA PHE A 101 -1.83 -13.64 6.52
C PHE A 101 -2.47 -13.28 7.85
N ILE A 102 -2.67 -14.24 8.75
CA ILE A 102 -3.21 -13.97 10.09
C ILE A 102 -2.22 -13.18 10.93
N SER A 103 -0.92 -13.50 10.82
CA SER A 103 0.13 -12.81 11.58
C SER A 103 0.27 -11.35 11.12
N GLY A 104 0.24 -11.13 9.80
CA GLY A 104 0.35 -9.79 9.22
C GLY A 104 1.58 -9.02 9.68
N TYR A 105 2.71 -9.73 9.80
CA TYR A 105 3.96 -9.14 10.22
C TYR A 105 4.42 -8.09 9.20
N THR A 106 4.67 -6.88 9.68
CA THR A 106 5.22 -5.76 8.90
C THR A 106 5.78 -4.72 9.88
N ALA A 107 6.26 -3.58 9.39
CA ALA A 107 6.58 -2.43 10.22
C ALA A 107 5.54 -1.33 10.04
N LYS A 108 5.26 -0.59 11.12
CA LYS A 108 4.62 0.72 11.01
C LYS A 108 5.65 1.70 10.46
N ILE A 109 5.33 2.35 9.35
CA ILE A 109 6.20 3.34 8.74
C ILE A 109 5.98 4.68 9.46
N ALA A 110 7.03 5.46 9.65
CA ALA A 110 6.93 6.79 10.22
C ALA A 110 5.87 7.65 9.51
N GLY A 111 5.06 8.34 10.32
CA GLY A 111 4.00 9.24 9.86
C GLY A 111 2.67 8.59 9.42
N THR A 112 2.52 7.26 9.39
CA THR A 112 1.22 6.64 9.03
C THR A 112 0.20 6.62 10.17
N GLU A 113 0.66 6.69 11.43
CA GLU A 113 -0.17 6.79 12.63
C GLU A 113 0.41 7.86 13.57
N GLU A 114 -0.44 8.50 14.38
CA GLU A 114 -0.01 9.51 15.35
C GLU A 114 0.99 8.91 16.36
N GLY A 115 2.16 9.53 16.50
CA GLY A 115 3.20 9.10 17.45
C GLY A 115 4.25 8.12 16.90
N VAL A 116 4.15 7.63 15.66
CA VAL A 116 5.15 6.73 15.07
C VAL A 116 6.25 7.54 14.37
N THR A 117 7.44 7.61 14.99
CA THR A 117 8.61 8.34 14.46
C THR A 117 9.71 7.46 13.89
N GLU A 118 9.77 6.18 14.29
CA GLU A 118 10.72 5.19 13.78
C GLU A 118 9.99 3.90 13.38
N PRO A 119 10.54 3.09 12.44
CA PRO A 119 9.92 1.83 12.05
C PRO A 119 9.77 0.87 13.24
N GLU A 120 8.53 0.62 13.64
CA GLU A 120 8.23 -0.33 14.72
C GLU A 120 7.63 -1.60 14.14
N ALA A 121 8.24 -2.75 14.48
CA ALA A 121 7.71 -4.05 14.14
C ALA A 121 6.29 -4.23 14.69
N THR A 122 5.37 -4.65 13.84
CA THR A 122 3.97 -4.84 14.22
C THR A 122 3.38 -6.08 13.56
N PHE A 123 2.33 -6.59 14.19
CA PHE A 123 1.53 -7.71 13.68
C PHE A 123 0.14 -7.18 13.40
N SER A 124 -0.08 -6.74 12.16
CA SER A 124 -1.36 -6.19 11.70
C SER A 124 -2.12 -7.29 10.99
N ALA A 125 -2.95 -8.01 11.73
CA ALA A 125 -3.72 -9.15 11.21
C ALA A 125 -4.36 -8.85 9.83
N CYS A 126 -4.20 -9.80 8.89
CA CYS A 126 -4.65 -9.67 7.50
C CYS A 126 -4.05 -8.48 6.73
N PHE A 127 -2.90 -7.93 7.19
CA PHE A 127 -2.27 -6.70 6.69
C PHE A 127 -3.17 -5.45 6.75
N GLY A 128 -4.19 -5.47 7.61
CA GLY A 128 -5.24 -4.44 7.63
C GLY A 128 -6.04 -4.41 8.92
N GLN A 129 -5.43 -4.76 10.05
CA GLN A 129 -6.10 -4.87 11.35
C GLN A 129 -6.99 -3.67 11.72
N PRO A 130 -6.59 -2.40 11.51
CA PRO A 130 -7.43 -1.25 11.83
C PRO A 130 -8.76 -1.19 11.08
N PHE A 131 -8.91 -1.96 10.00
CA PHE A 131 -10.08 -1.95 9.12
C PHE A 131 -10.91 -3.24 9.24
N LEU A 132 -10.49 -4.21 10.05
CA LEU A 132 -11.20 -5.46 10.21
C LEU A 132 -12.46 -5.27 11.06
N VAL A 133 -13.58 -5.74 10.53
CA VAL A 133 -14.88 -5.75 11.24
C VAL A 133 -15.14 -7.11 11.90
N LEU A 134 -14.65 -8.19 11.28
CA LEU A 134 -14.80 -9.56 11.76
C LEU A 134 -13.48 -10.05 12.36
N HIS A 135 -13.53 -11.20 13.03
CA HIS A 135 -12.34 -11.84 13.53
C HIS A 135 -11.41 -12.25 12.35
N PRO A 136 -10.08 -12.05 12.44
CA PRO A 136 -9.12 -12.34 11.35
C PRO A 136 -9.24 -13.72 10.73
N THR A 137 -9.60 -14.73 11.53
CA THR A 137 -9.79 -16.11 11.06
C THR A 137 -10.87 -16.23 9.99
N GLN A 138 -11.92 -15.39 10.02
CA GLN A 138 -12.95 -15.42 8.97
C GLN A 138 -12.36 -15.01 7.62
N TYR A 139 -11.58 -13.94 7.58
CA TYR A 139 -10.92 -13.49 6.35
C TYR A 139 -9.88 -14.50 5.87
N ALA A 140 -9.12 -15.10 6.78
CA ALA A 140 -8.16 -16.14 6.45
C ALA A 140 -8.84 -17.37 5.84
N THR A 141 -9.94 -17.85 6.41
CA THR A 141 -10.71 -18.95 5.84
C THR A 141 -11.23 -18.63 4.44
N MET A 142 -11.75 -17.42 4.22
CA MET A 142 -12.21 -16.97 2.90
C MET A 142 -11.06 -16.96 1.87
N LEU A 143 -9.88 -16.45 2.27
CA LEU A 143 -8.70 -16.42 1.41
C LEU A 143 -8.19 -17.84 1.10
N ALA A 144 -8.13 -18.73 2.10
CA ALA A 144 -7.73 -20.13 1.93
C ALA A 144 -8.59 -20.83 0.88
N GLN A 145 -9.91 -20.68 1.00
CA GLN A 145 -10.87 -21.27 0.07
C GLN A 145 -10.63 -20.75 -1.35
N LYS A 146 -10.40 -19.44 -1.53
CA LYS A 146 -10.14 -18.86 -2.85
C LYS A 146 -8.81 -19.30 -3.45
N ILE A 147 -7.75 -19.41 -2.65
CA ILE A 147 -6.46 -19.95 -3.09
C ILE A 147 -6.63 -21.37 -3.62
N GLN A 148 -7.37 -22.21 -2.89
CA GLN A 148 -7.59 -23.60 -3.26
C GLN A 148 -8.48 -23.72 -4.51
N GLU A 149 -9.59 -22.99 -4.57
CA GLU A 149 -10.53 -22.99 -5.71
C GLU A 149 -9.86 -22.57 -7.02
N HIS A 150 -8.94 -21.60 -6.95
CA HIS A 150 -8.31 -20.99 -8.12
C HIS A 150 -6.86 -21.42 -8.34
N THR A 151 -6.34 -22.31 -7.49
CA THR A 151 -4.95 -22.82 -7.54
C THR A 151 -3.92 -21.68 -7.61
N ALA A 152 -4.13 -20.64 -6.79
CA ALA A 152 -3.27 -19.45 -6.79
C ALA A 152 -1.93 -19.74 -6.10
N ASP A 153 -0.85 -19.22 -6.67
CA ASP A 153 0.46 -19.16 -6.01
C ASP A 153 0.48 -18.02 -4.99
N VAL A 154 1.19 -18.24 -3.87
CA VAL A 154 1.41 -17.22 -2.82
C VAL A 154 2.91 -17.09 -2.58
#